data_AF-A0A7X7AZT3-F1
#
_entry.id   AF-A0A7X7AZT3-F1
#
_cell.length_a   1.000
_cell.length_b   1.000
_cell.length_c   1.000
_cell.angle_alpha   90.00
_cell.angle_beta   90.00
_cell.angle_gamma   90.00
#
_symmetry.space_group_name_H-M   'P 1'
#
loop_
_entity.id
_entity.type
_entity.pdbx_description
1 polymer ?
#
loop_
_entity_poly.entity_id
_entity_poly.type
_entity_poly.pdbx_seq_one_letter_code
_entity_poly.pdbx_strand_id
1 'polypeptide(L)'
;MAALFLLLCPAAADTERSAPDVVIAKRPVKIAQLVGETDHERKVPTANRTWSRYKLAGTDLGVSFRHKGRTYLLFGDTIGPPGGDAFAWTTDDNPEDGLDLTFLDDGNGTYRPLTIPGISQRDFEVPMEGTSVGGRMYVYHTTNHSETVPMGRSVVAVSEDDGKSFRYLYDLSHQHFINVSVVEVKAQDWKGVPQRRGDGLFLFGSGPYRESEVRLAYQPARQIETASSLRYFTGLDRAGRPVWSGDEAEARPLFALPDVKAGGIGELSVSYNRFLRKWLLLYNSGQPRGILLRTADRPWGPWSEAQVLFEPWQDGGYGHFLHVNWEFRKLDEAHDPGRENEWGGEYGPYQLEHLARGRQGETTIYFTLSTWNPYTVVLMKATLRRQAAPSR
;
A
#
# COMPACT_ATOMS: atom_id res chain seq x y z
N MET A 1 54.95 -28.48 3.64
CA MET A 1 54.33 -27.48 2.75
C MET A 1 52.93 -27.94 2.41
N ALA A 2 51.91 -27.44 3.11
CA ALA A 2 50.51 -27.66 2.78
C ALA A 2 49.88 -26.27 2.62
N ALA A 3 49.49 -25.93 1.39
CA ALA A 3 48.90 -24.65 1.06
C ALA A 3 47.39 -24.71 1.33
N LEU A 4 46.92 -23.89 2.25
CA LEU A 4 45.52 -23.69 2.58
C LEU A 4 44.91 -22.74 1.54
N PHE A 5 44.10 -23.27 0.62
CA PHE A 5 43.27 -22.47 -0.27
C PHE A 5 42.10 -21.89 0.53
N LEU A 6 42.22 -20.63 0.94
CA LEU A 6 41.11 -19.82 1.42
C LEU A 6 40.24 -19.44 0.21
N LEU A 7 39.13 -20.17 0.03
CA LEU A 7 38.01 -19.74 -0.79
C LEU A 7 37.38 -18.49 -0.14
N LEU A 8 37.75 -17.32 -0.66
CA LEU A 8 37.05 -16.07 -0.40
C LEU A 8 35.65 -16.18 -1.01
N CYS A 9 34.63 -16.36 -0.17
CA CYS A 9 33.26 -16.04 -0.56
C CYS A 9 33.21 -14.55 -0.92
N PRO A 10 32.56 -14.15 -2.03
CA PRO A 10 32.31 -12.74 -2.28
C PRO A 10 31.38 -12.24 -1.18
N ALA A 11 31.84 -11.24 -0.42
CA ALA A 11 31.00 -10.51 0.52
C ALA A 11 29.73 -10.05 -0.22
N ALA A 12 28.57 -10.31 0.38
CA ALA A 12 27.33 -9.69 -0.05
C ALA A 12 27.56 -8.18 -0.12
N ALA A 13 27.24 -7.56 -1.25
CA ALA A 13 27.34 -6.12 -1.38
C ALA A 13 26.52 -5.49 -0.25
N ASP A 14 27.20 -4.75 0.64
CA ASP A 14 26.55 -3.87 1.60
C ASP A 14 25.53 -3.03 0.83
N THR A 15 24.24 -3.24 1.12
CA THR A 15 23.20 -2.36 0.63
C THR A 15 23.34 -1.07 1.41
N GLU A 16 24.17 -0.15 0.90
CA GLU A 16 24.41 1.16 1.51
C GLU A 16 23.07 1.84 1.82
N ARG A 17 22.71 1.86 3.10
CA ARG A 17 21.59 2.60 3.64
C ARG A 17 21.92 4.08 3.50
N SER A 18 21.12 4.80 2.70
CA SER A 18 21.31 6.24 2.53
C SER A 18 20.58 7.02 3.63
N ALA A 19 21.22 8.06 4.17
CA ALA A 19 20.55 8.98 5.07
C ALA A 19 19.36 9.64 4.34
N PRO A 20 18.21 9.86 5.00
CA PRO A 20 17.05 10.45 4.33
C PRO A 20 17.34 11.89 3.89
N ASP A 21 17.20 12.18 2.60
CA ASP A 21 17.29 13.54 2.04
C ASP A 21 15.93 14.23 1.90
N VAL A 22 14.88 13.57 2.39
CA VAL A 22 13.51 14.09 2.56
C VAL A 22 13.17 13.97 4.04
N VAL A 23 12.64 15.03 4.64
CA VAL A 23 12.16 15.05 6.02
C VAL A 23 10.66 15.27 6.12
N ILE A 24 10.08 14.80 7.22
CA ILE A 24 8.70 15.10 7.61
C ILE A 24 8.65 16.52 8.16
N ALA A 25 8.24 17.48 7.32
CA ALA A 25 8.16 18.89 7.68
C ALA A 25 6.92 19.23 8.52
N LYS A 26 5.82 18.49 8.31
CA LYS A 26 4.64 18.50 9.20
C LYS A 26 4.20 17.07 9.43
N ARG A 27 4.05 16.71 10.71
CA ARG A 27 3.53 15.42 11.15
C ARG A 27 2.14 15.15 10.56
N PRO A 28 1.78 13.88 10.33
CA PRO A 28 0.50 13.50 9.78
C PRO A 28 -0.66 13.93 10.68
N VAL A 29 -1.78 14.31 10.07
CA VAL A 29 -3.04 14.61 10.76
C VAL A 29 -4.22 14.00 10.01
N LYS A 30 -5.27 13.61 10.74
CA LYS A 30 -6.53 13.15 10.17
C LYS A 30 -7.31 14.32 9.55
N ILE A 31 -7.76 14.12 8.32
CA ILE A 31 -8.67 15.04 7.61
C ILE A 31 -10.11 14.60 7.83
N ALA A 32 -10.44 13.35 7.56
CA ALA A 32 -11.81 12.85 7.62
C ALA A 32 -11.83 11.35 7.90
N GLN A 33 -12.92 10.85 8.49
CA GLN A 33 -13.24 9.44 8.48
C GLN A 33 -14.08 9.12 7.22
N LEU A 34 -13.62 8.15 6.42
CA LEU A 34 -14.23 7.81 5.13
C LEU A 34 -15.33 6.74 5.25
N VAL A 35 -15.28 5.93 6.31
CA VAL A 35 -16.16 4.77 6.54
C VAL A 35 -16.90 4.94 7.87
N GLY A 36 -18.12 4.42 7.96
CA GLY A 36 -18.97 4.49 9.15
C GLY A 36 -20.02 5.60 9.09
N GLU A 37 -20.98 5.58 10.02
CA GLU A 37 -22.06 6.58 10.09
C GLU A 37 -21.61 7.89 10.75
N THR A 38 -20.81 7.79 11.81
CA THR A 38 -20.36 8.90 12.64
C THR A 38 -18.83 8.86 12.77
N ASP A 39 -18.17 10.01 12.63
CA ASP A 39 -16.73 10.15 12.86
C ASP A 39 -16.41 9.92 14.34
N HIS A 40 -15.54 8.95 14.63
CA HIS A 40 -15.23 8.53 16.01
C HIS A 40 -14.56 9.61 16.85
N GLU A 41 -13.79 10.50 16.25
CA GLU A 41 -13.09 11.58 16.95
C GLU A 41 -14.00 12.80 17.08
N ARG A 42 -14.64 13.20 15.98
CA ARG A 42 -15.40 14.45 15.91
C ARG A 42 -16.85 14.33 16.39
N LYS A 43 -17.36 13.10 16.50
CA LYS A 43 -18.74 12.78 16.93
C LYS A 43 -19.81 13.46 16.07
N VAL A 44 -19.52 13.66 14.78
CA VAL A 44 -20.45 14.17 13.76
C VAL A 44 -20.64 13.15 12.65
N PRO A 45 -21.74 13.17 11.88
CA PRO A 45 -21.91 12.26 10.75
C PRO A 45 -20.73 12.33 9.78
N THR A 46 -20.27 11.18 9.28
CA THR A 46 -19.29 11.16 8.18
C THR A 46 -19.95 11.68 6.90
N ALA A 47 -19.15 12.12 5.91
CA ALA A 47 -19.67 12.50 4.60
C ALA A 47 -20.33 11.32 3.87
N ASN A 48 -19.78 10.11 4.06
CA ASN A 48 -20.18 8.93 3.32
C ASN A 48 -21.33 8.15 3.95
N ARG A 49 -21.58 8.29 5.26
CA ARG A 49 -22.67 7.62 6.01
C ARG A 49 -22.90 6.18 5.57
N THR A 50 -21.83 5.39 5.60
CA THR A 50 -21.78 4.11 4.84
C THR A 50 -22.79 3.09 5.35
N TRP A 51 -23.19 3.18 6.63
CA TRP A 51 -24.22 2.31 7.19
C TRP A 51 -25.60 2.65 6.64
N SER A 52 -26.06 3.90 6.76
CA SER A 52 -27.39 4.27 6.31
C SER A 52 -27.55 4.20 4.78
N ARG A 53 -26.48 4.50 4.02
CA ARG A 53 -26.48 4.51 2.54
C ARG A 53 -26.22 3.15 1.90
N TYR A 54 -25.38 2.31 2.51
CA TYR A 54 -24.87 1.09 1.88
C TYR A 54 -24.88 -0.15 2.78
N LYS A 55 -25.40 -0.08 4.02
CA LYS A 55 -25.33 -1.16 5.03
C LYS A 55 -23.90 -1.63 5.33
N LEU A 56 -22.93 -0.74 5.18
CA LEU A 56 -21.52 -0.99 5.42
C LEU A 56 -21.12 -0.32 6.73
N ALA A 57 -20.88 -1.12 7.77
CA ALA A 57 -20.58 -0.62 9.13
C ALA A 57 -19.10 -0.27 9.33
N GLY A 58 -18.20 -1.10 8.79
CA GLY A 58 -16.75 -0.95 8.92
C GLY A 58 -16.03 -1.71 7.81
N THR A 59 -14.86 -1.24 7.42
CA THR A 59 -13.94 -1.90 6.48
C THR A 59 -12.57 -1.27 6.60
N ASP A 60 -11.56 -1.86 5.97
CA ASP A 60 -10.19 -1.38 5.96
C ASP A 60 -9.61 -1.20 4.54
N LEU A 61 -8.33 -0.86 4.49
CA LEU A 61 -7.54 -0.49 3.31
C LEU A 61 -7.91 0.87 2.71
N GLY A 62 -8.60 0.89 1.57
CA GLY A 62 -8.76 2.09 0.74
C GLY A 62 -7.65 2.24 -0.30
N VAL A 63 -7.20 1.13 -0.90
CA VAL A 63 -6.18 1.12 -1.95
C VAL A 63 -6.68 1.90 -3.16
N SER A 64 -5.93 2.91 -3.59
CA SER A 64 -6.43 3.87 -4.59
C SER A 64 -5.71 3.78 -5.93
N PHE A 65 -6.48 3.83 -7.02
CA PHE A 65 -5.95 3.94 -8.38
C PHE A 65 -6.90 4.74 -9.29
N ARG A 66 -6.36 5.27 -10.39
CA ARG A 66 -7.14 6.03 -11.37
C ARG A 66 -7.67 5.12 -12.47
N HIS A 67 -8.94 5.25 -12.80
CA HIS A 67 -9.56 4.57 -13.94
C HIS A 67 -10.68 5.44 -14.54
N LYS A 68 -10.63 5.66 -15.87
CA LYS A 68 -11.63 6.43 -16.64
C LYS A 68 -12.08 7.75 -15.98
N GLY A 69 -11.13 8.53 -15.47
CA GLY A 69 -11.42 9.85 -14.88
C GLY A 69 -11.89 9.83 -13.42
N ARG A 70 -12.02 8.65 -12.80
CA ARG A 70 -12.38 8.47 -11.39
C ARG A 70 -11.20 7.94 -10.58
N THR A 71 -11.23 8.21 -9.28
CA THR A 71 -10.37 7.55 -8.30
C THR A 71 -11.17 6.43 -7.69
N TYR A 72 -10.72 5.20 -7.88
CA TYR A 72 -11.31 4.03 -7.27
C TYR A 72 -10.57 3.70 -5.98
N LEU A 73 -11.31 3.21 -4.99
CA LEU A 73 -10.82 2.75 -3.71
C LEU A 73 -11.28 1.30 -3.50
N LEU A 74 -10.32 0.40 -3.37
CA LEU A 74 -10.52 -1.01 -3.00
C LEU A 74 -10.40 -1.13 -1.48
N PHE A 75 -11.40 -1.71 -0.85
CA PHE A 75 -11.41 -1.99 0.58
C PHE A 75 -11.27 -3.49 0.82
N GLY A 76 -10.79 -3.87 2.00
CA GLY A 76 -10.63 -5.26 2.41
C GLY A 76 -11.85 -5.79 3.15
N ASP A 77 -11.58 -6.61 4.17
CA ASP A 77 -12.59 -7.26 4.99
C ASP A 77 -13.64 -6.23 5.45
N THR A 78 -14.92 -6.55 5.24
CA THR A 78 -16.02 -5.59 5.44
C THR A 78 -17.06 -6.14 6.40
N ILE A 79 -17.39 -5.32 7.40
CA ILE A 79 -18.49 -5.55 8.33
C ILE A 79 -19.77 -5.02 7.70
N GLY A 80 -20.59 -5.93 7.20
CA GLY A 80 -21.95 -5.66 6.74
C GLY A 80 -22.65 -6.94 6.29
N PRO A 81 -23.95 -6.89 5.93
CA PRO A 81 -24.72 -8.09 5.66
C PRO A 81 -24.13 -9.04 4.59
N PRO A 82 -23.56 -8.53 3.48
CA PRO A 82 -22.91 -9.38 2.48
C PRO A 82 -21.55 -9.97 2.90
N GLY A 83 -20.84 -9.36 3.86
CA GLY A 83 -19.40 -9.59 4.07
C GLY A 83 -18.56 -9.23 2.83
N GLY A 84 -17.34 -9.77 2.74
CA GLY A 84 -16.46 -9.64 1.58
C GLY A 84 -15.98 -8.21 1.27
N ASP A 85 -15.14 -8.07 0.26
CA ASP A 85 -14.40 -6.82 0.00
C ASP A 85 -15.25 -5.73 -0.66
N ALA A 86 -15.40 -4.57 -0.01
CA ALA A 86 -16.12 -3.45 -0.60
C ALA A 86 -15.28 -2.68 -1.63
N PHE A 87 -15.97 -1.95 -2.52
CA PHE A 87 -15.34 -1.13 -3.55
C PHE A 87 -16.12 0.17 -3.75
N ALA A 88 -15.40 1.28 -3.92
CA ALA A 88 -15.99 2.60 -4.16
C ALA A 88 -15.22 3.41 -5.20
N TRP A 89 -15.82 4.50 -5.66
CA TRP A 89 -15.16 5.52 -6.46
C TRP A 89 -15.54 6.93 -6.04
N THR A 90 -14.69 7.88 -6.42
CA THR A 90 -14.92 9.31 -6.28
C THR A 90 -14.45 10.07 -7.52
N THR A 91 -15.09 11.20 -7.79
CA THR A 91 -14.62 12.23 -8.74
C THR A 91 -14.05 13.44 -8.02
N ASP A 92 -14.04 13.44 -6.68
CA ASP A 92 -13.50 14.50 -5.86
C ASP A 92 -11.99 14.65 -6.09
N ASP A 93 -11.53 15.89 -6.20
CA ASP A 93 -10.14 16.28 -6.39
C ASP A 93 -9.61 17.17 -5.25
N ASN A 94 -10.46 17.42 -4.24
CA ASN A 94 -10.10 18.15 -3.04
C ASN A 94 -10.05 17.25 -1.80
N PRO A 95 -8.89 16.66 -1.47
CA PRO A 95 -8.79 15.82 -0.27
C PRO A 95 -8.82 16.60 1.05
N GLU A 96 -8.97 17.94 1.06
CA GLU A 96 -8.83 18.76 2.28
C GLU A 96 -10.10 18.84 3.14
N ASP A 97 -11.26 18.52 2.58
CA ASP A 97 -12.56 18.46 3.25
C ASP A 97 -13.15 17.04 3.33
N GLY A 98 -12.44 16.04 2.80
CA GLY A 98 -12.85 14.64 2.81
C GLY A 98 -12.74 14.05 1.42
N LEU A 99 -13.43 12.93 1.19
CA LEU A 99 -13.69 12.40 -0.14
C LEU A 99 -15.12 11.86 -0.17
N ASP A 100 -15.92 12.36 -1.11
CA ASP A 100 -17.27 11.83 -1.36
C ASP A 100 -17.18 10.51 -2.13
N LEU A 101 -17.50 9.41 -1.45
CA LEU A 101 -17.43 8.05 -1.99
C LEU A 101 -18.80 7.55 -2.46
N THR A 102 -18.80 6.96 -3.65
CA THR A 102 -19.91 6.16 -4.16
C THR A 102 -19.49 4.69 -4.13
N PHE A 103 -20.13 3.89 -3.28
CA PHE A 103 -19.89 2.46 -3.21
C PHE A 103 -20.65 1.74 -4.31
N LEU A 104 -20.07 0.66 -4.83
CA LEU A 104 -20.83 -0.27 -5.66
C LEU A 104 -21.91 -0.93 -4.79
N ASP A 105 -23.16 -0.91 -5.24
CA ASP A 105 -24.30 -1.46 -4.52
C ASP A 105 -25.14 -2.42 -5.39
N ASP A 106 -26.13 -3.03 -4.76
CA ASP A 106 -27.11 -3.94 -5.36
C ASP A 106 -28.35 -3.23 -5.96
N GLY A 107 -28.35 -1.90 -6.01
CA GLY A 107 -29.50 -1.07 -6.40
C GLY A 107 -30.55 -0.85 -5.30
N ASN A 108 -30.45 -1.55 -4.16
CA ASN A 108 -31.34 -1.42 -3.01
C ASN A 108 -30.66 -0.77 -1.80
N GLY A 109 -29.46 -0.20 -1.98
CA GLY A 109 -28.70 0.47 -0.93
C GLY A 109 -27.94 -0.49 -0.01
N THR A 110 -27.60 -1.70 -0.48
CA THR A 110 -26.62 -2.59 0.16
C THR A 110 -25.38 -2.65 -0.72
N TYR A 111 -24.19 -2.44 -0.16
CA TYR A 111 -22.94 -2.54 -0.92
C TYR A 111 -22.81 -3.94 -1.55
N ARG A 112 -22.11 -4.02 -2.68
CA ARG A 112 -21.83 -5.26 -3.38
C ARG A 112 -20.34 -5.57 -3.27
N PRO A 113 -19.96 -6.76 -2.77
CA PRO A 113 -18.56 -7.13 -2.66
C PRO A 113 -17.93 -7.37 -4.04
N LEU A 114 -16.63 -7.12 -4.13
CA LEU A 114 -15.79 -7.51 -5.25
C LEU A 114 -15.75 -9.04 -5.32
N THR A 115 -15.93 -9.62 -6.51
CA THR A 115 -15.90 -11.07 -6.69
C THR A 115 -15.05 -11.47 -7.90
N ILE A 116 -14.10 -12.36 -7.69
CA ILE A 116 -13.24 -12.99 -8.70
C ILE A 116 -13.58 -14.48 -8.73
N PRO A 117 -14.30 -14.97 -9.75
CA PRO A 117 -14.59 -16.39 -9.87
C PRO A 117 -13.32 -17.24 -9.94
N GLY A 118 -13.30 -18.34 -9.17
CA GLY A 118 -12.21 -19.32 -9.20
C GLY A 118 -11.17 -19.17 -8.08
N ILE A 119 -11.33 -18.21 -7.17
CA ILE A 119 -10.49 -18.08 -5.97
C ILE A 119 -11.36 -18.05 -4.71
N SER A 120 -10.71 -18.24 -3.55
CA SER A 120 -11.35 -17.98 -2.26
C SER A 120 -11.27 -16.47 -1.95
N GLN A 121 -12.27 -15.94 -1.27
CA GLN A 121 -12.32 -14.55 -0.77
C GLN A 121 -12.94 -14.48 0.63
N ARG A 122 -12.23 -15.07 1.60
CA ARG A 122 -12.51 -15.07 3.05
C ARG A 122 -11.72 -13.95 3.73
N ASP A 123 -11.80 -13.88 5.05
CA ASP A 123 -10.98 -13.00 5.88
C ASP A 123 -9.49 -13.11 5.50
N PHE A 124 -8.77 -11.99 5.45
CA PHE A 124 -7.39 -11.82 4.95
C PHE A 124 -7.18 -12.02 3.43
N GLU A 125 -8.21 -12.39 2.66
CA GLU A 125 -8.16 -12.54 1.20
C GLU A 125 -8.76 -11.30 0.55
N VAL A 126 -7.93 -10.26 0.37
CA VAL A 126 -8.33 -8.87 0.11
C VAL A 126 -7.68 -8.28 -1.15
N PRO A 127 -8.27 -7.24 -1.79
CA PRO A 127 -7.65 -6.55 -2.91
C PRO A 127 -6.49 -5.67 -2.43
N MET A 128 -5.29 -5.95 -2.91
CA MET A 128 -4.07 -5.26 -2.49
C MET A 128 -3.64 -4.11 -3.39
N GLU A 129 -4.08 -4.10 -4.65
CA GLU A 129 -3.77 -3.05 -5.61
C GLU A 129 -4.72 -3.07 -6.82
N GLY A 130 -4.84 -1.93 -7.50
CA GLY A 130 -5.53 -1.82 -8.78
C GLY A 130 -4.77 -0.98 -9.79
N THR A 131 -5.01 -1.22 -11.07
CA THR A 131 -4.48 -0.38 -12.15
C THR A 131 -5.41 -0.32 -13.35
N SER A 132 -5.22 0.67 -14.21
CA SER A 132 -6.04 0.89 -15.39
C SER A 132 -5.19 0.88 -16.65
N VAL A 133 -5.23 -0.21 -17.41
CA VAL A 133 -4.43 -0.35 -18.64
C VAL A 133 -5.33 -0.58 -19.84
N GLY A 134 -5.14 0.22 -20.89
CA GLY A 134 -5.91 0.07 -22.13
C GLY A 134 -7.42 0.22 -21.94
N GLY A 135 -7.85 1.02 -20.97
CA GLY A 135 -9.27 1.24 -20.65
C GLY A 135 -9.95 0.10 -19.87
N ARG A 136 -9.19 -0.91 -19.45
CA ARG A 136 -9.65 -2.01 -18.59
C ARG A 136 -9.08 -1.87 -17.19
N MET A 137 -9.82 -2.34 -16.20
CA MET A 137 -9.43 -2.34 -14.80
C MET A 137 -8.78 -3.68 -14.47
N TYR A 138 -7.64 -3.64 -13.77
CA TYR A 138 -6.97 -4.82 -13.27
C TYR A 138 -6.84 -4.71 -11.76
N VAL A 139 -7.06 -5.80 -11.05
CA VAL A 139 -6.91 -5.88 -9.59
C VAL A 139 -5.97 -7.01 -9.23
N TYR A 140 -5.18 -6.76 -8.19
CA TYR A 140 -4.30 -7.72 -7.55
C TYR A 140 -4.93 -8.10 -6.22
N HIS A 141 -5.16 -9.38 -5.99
CA HIS A 141 -5.98 -9.85 -4.87
C HIS A 141 -5.31 -11.04 -4.17
N THR A 142 -5.28 -11.06 -2.83
CA THR A 142 -4.74 -12.19 -2.06
C THR A 142 -5.77 -13.28 -1.85
N THR A 143 -5.34 -14.54 -1.85
CA THR A 143 -6.20 -15.70 -1.64
C THR A 143 -5.41 -16.82 -0.96
N ASN A 144 -6.08 -17.92 -0.61
CA ASN A 144 -5.56 -19.09 0.07
C ASN A 144 -5.15 -18.82 1.53
N HIS A 145 -5.97 -18.06 2.24
CA HIS A 145 -5.92 -17.96 3.70
C HIS A 145 -6.09 -19.36 4.34
N SER A 146 -5.30 -19.62 5.38
CA SER A 146 -5.43 -20.79 6.24
C SER A 146 -5.09 -20.43 7.69
N GLU A 147 -5.37 -21.34 8.63
CA GLU A 147 -5.09 -21.13 10.06
C GLU A 147 -3.63 -20.77 10.38
N THR A 148 -2.68 -21.13 9.51
CA THR A 148 -1.24 -20.87 9.70
C THR A 148 -0.65 -19.89 8.69
N VAL A 149 -1.41 -19.53 7.65
CA VAL A 149 -0.95 -18.64 6.58
C VAL A 149 -2.01 -17.57 6.34
N PRO A 150 -1.80 -16.32 6.80
CA PRO A 150 -2.77 -15.26 6.64
C PRO A 150 -3.10 -14.98 5.17
N MET A 151 -2.07 -14.81 4.33
CA MET A 151 -2.19 -14.53 2.90
C MET A 151 -1.34 -15.53 2.12
N GLY A 152 -1.96 -16.47 1.42
CA GLY A 152 -1.27 -17.63 0.84
C GLY A 152 -0.63 -17.39 -0.53
N ARG A 153 -1.33 -16.69 -1.42
CA ARG A 153 -0.88 -16.34 -2.78
C ARG A 153 -1.58 -15.07 -3.26
N SER A 154 -1.10 -14.49 -4.35
CA SER A 154 -1.77 -13.37 -5.04
C SER A 154 -2.16 -13.73 -6.47
N VAL A 155 -3.21 -13.10 -6.97
CA VAL A 155 -3.72 -13.26 -8.35
C VAL A 155 -3.89 -11.93 -9.04
N VAL A 156 -3.96 -11.97 -10.37
CA VAL A 156 -4.41 -10.84 -11.19
C VAL A 156 -5.77 -11.18 -11.79
N ALA A 157 -6.70 -10.23 -11.72
CA ALA A 157 -7.99 -10.31 -12.38
C ALA A 157 -8.28 -9.03 -13.19
N VAL A 158 -9.13 -9.15 -14.21
CA VAL A 158 -9.52 -8.03 -15.08
C VAL A 158 -11.02 -7.79 -15.04
N SER A 159 -11.41 -6.52 -15.05
CA SER A 159 -12.77 -6.05 -15.27
C SER A 159 -12.84 -5.19 -16.53
N GLU A 160 -13.86 -5.46 -17.35
CA GLU A 160 -14.19 -4.71 -18.57
C GLU A 160 -15.43 -3.83 -18.39
N ASP A 161 -16.05 -3.88 -17.20
CA ASP A 161 -17.32 -3.24 -16.82
C ASP A 161 -17.16 -2.34 -15.58
N ASP A 162 -15.98 -1.73 -15.44
CA ASP A 162 -15.67 -0.71 -14.44
C ASP A 162 -15.77 -1.19 -12.97
N GLY A 163 -15.42 -2.47 -12.75
CA GLY A 163 -15.36 -3.11 -11.43
C GLY A 163 -16.64 -3.86 -11.03
N LYS A 164 -17.64 -3.98 -11.92
CA LYS A 164 -18.90 -4.70 -11.62
C LYS A 164 -18.74 -6.23 -11.66
N SER A 165 -17.82 -6.72 -12.48
CA SER A 165 -17.44 -8.13 -12.53
C SER A 165 -15.96 -8.28 -12.88
N PHE A 166 -15.35 -9.36 -12.39
CA PHE A 166 -13.96 -9.68 -12.65
C PHE A 166 -13.80 -11.07 -13.24
N ARG A 167 -12.78 -11.23 -14.08
CA ARG A 167 -12.31 -12.50 -14.60
C ARG A 167 -10.88 -12.73 -14.13
N TYR A 168 -10.65 -13.87 -13.48
CA TYR A 168 -9.31 -14.34 -13.13
C TYR A 168 -8.41 -14.45 -14.38
N LEU A 169 -7.15 -14.05 -14.25
CA LEU A 169 -6.13 -14.16 -15.31
C LEU A 169 -5.08 -15.21 -14.97
N TYR A 170 -4.31 -14.97 -13.91
CA TYR A 170 -3.21 -15.84 -13.49
C TYR A 170 -2.82 -15.59 -12.04
N ASP A 171 -2.06 -16.52 -11.47
CA ASP A 171 -1.41 -16.38 -10.18
C ASP A 171 -0.21 -15.46 -10.31
N LEU A 172 -0.24 -14.32 -9.61
CA LEU A 172 0.88 -13.38 -9.63
C LEU A 172 2.09 -13.98 -8.89
N SER A 173 1.88 -14.49 -7.68
CA SER A 173 2.96 -14.96 -6.83
C SER A 173 2.47 -15.91 -5.73
N HIS A 174 3.36 -16.82 -5.34
CA HIS A 174 3.27 -17.66 -4.15
C HIS A 174 4.45 -17.41 -3.19
N GLN A 175 5.23 -16.33 -3.41
CA GLN A 175 6.49 -16.10 -2.71
C GLN A 175 6.65 -14.65 -2.26
N HIS A 176 7.03 -13.75 -3.17
CA HIS A 176 7.59 -12.44 -2.86
C HIS A 176 6.69 -11.26 -3.26
N PHE A 177 5.59 -11.51 -3.96
CA PHE A 177 4.66 -10.49 -4.44
C PHE A 177 3.22 -10.85 -4.03
N ILE A 178 3.05 -11.22 -2.76
CA ILE A 178 1.74 -11.51 -2.16
C ILE A 178 0.99 -10.19 -1.90
N ASN A 179 1.63 -9.28 -1.18
CA ASN A 179 1.21 -7.89 -1.09
C ASN A 179 1.93 -7.11 -2.19
N VAL A 180 1.24 -6.24 -2.90
CA VAL A 180 1.85 -5.45 -3.97
C VAL A 180 1.38 -4.00 -3.95
N SER A 181 2.24 -3.11 -4.43
CA SER A 181 1.85 -1.81 -4.95
C SER A 181 2.38 -1.62 -6.36
N VAL A 182 1.53 -1.10 -7.25
CA VAL A 182 1.79 -1.04 -8.69
C VAL A 182 1.79 0.40 -9.16
N VAL A 183 2.91 0.82 -9.74
CA VAL A 183 3.11 2.19 -10.25
C VAL A 183 3.29 2.17 -11.75
N GLU A 184 2.36 2.81 -12.48
CA GLU A 184 2.48 3.01 -13.91
C GLU A 184 3.52 4.10 -14.21
N VAL A 185 4.41 3.81 -15.17
CA VAL A 185 5.47 4.72 -15.60
C VAL A 185 5.62 4.72 -17.10
N LYS A 186 6.26 5.77 -17.64
CA LYS A 186 6.83 5.73 -18.98
C LYS A 186 8.19 5.06 -18.92
N ALA A 187 8.35 3.92 -19.59
CA ALA A 187 9.57 3.10 -19.54
C ALA A 187 10.83 3.89 -19.93
N GLN A 188 10.69 4.82 -20.88
CA GLN A 188 11.79 5.67 -21.34
C GLN A 188 12.37 6.61 -20.27
N ASP A 189 11.63 6.87 -19.18
CA ASP A 189 12.09 7.74 -18.09
C ASP A 189 13.04 6.99 -17.14
N TRP A 190 13.07 5.66 -17.21
CA TRP A 190 13.81 4.78 -16.30
C TRP A 190 14.82 3.92 -17.05
N LYS A 191 16.07 4.42 -17.15
CA LYS A 191 17.15 3.70 -17.83
C LYS A 191 17.45 2.34 -17.16
N GLY A 192 17.48 1.29 -17.97
CA GLY A 192 17.83 -0.07 -17.52
C GLY A 192 16.63 -0.95 -17.21
N VAL A 193 15.39 -0.45 -17.34
CA VAL A 193 14.21 -1.33 -17.29
C VAL A 193 14.14 -2.24 -18.54
N PRO A 194 13.49 -3.42 -18.45
CA PRO A 194 13.45 -4.40 -19.54
C PRO A 194 12.84 -3.89 -20.86
N GLN A 195 11.97 -2.89 -20.79
CA GLN A 195 11.30 -2.28 -21.94
C GLN A 195 11.92 -0.92 -22.27
N ARG A 196 12.19 -0.65 -23.56
CA ARG A 196 12.82 0.62 -23.95
C ARG A 196 11.87 1.83 -24.01
N ARG A 197 10.60 1.62 -24.38
CA ARG A 197 9.60 2.69 -24.62
C ARG A 197 8.18 2.20 -24.35
N GLY A 198 7.29 3.15 -24.05
CA GLY A 198 5.88 2.91 -23.80
C GLY A 198 5.59 2.73 -22.31
N ASP A 199 4.38 2.28 -22.01
CA ASP A 199 3.91 2.20 -20.63
C ASP A 199 4.40 0.91 -19.97
N GLY A 200 4.83 1.06 -18.73
CA GLY A 200 5.38 0.03 -17.88
C GLY A 200 4.79 0.08 -16.49
N LEU A 201 4.82 -1.05 -15.81
CA LEU A 201 4.35 -1.20 -14.44
C LEU A 201 5.53 -1.62 -13.60
N PHE A 202 5.86 -0.84 -12.57
CA PHE A 202 6.68 -1.34 -11.48
C PHE A 202 5.76 -1.98 -10.44
N LEU A 203 6.10 -3.19 -10.01
CA LEU A 203 5.40 -3.89 -8.94
C LEU A 203 6.37 -3.97 -7.76
N PHE A 204 6.00 -3.34 -6.65
CA PHE A 204 6.71 -3.42 -5.37
C PHE A 204 6.00 -4.48 -4.54
N GLY A 205 6.66 -5.60 -4.28
CA GLY A 205 6.04 -6.75 -3.63
C GLY A 205 6.67 -7.10 -2.29
N SER A 206 5.86 -7.58 -1.35
CA SER A 206 6.33 -8.33 -0.18
C SER A 206 5.67 -9.71 -0.13
N GLY A 207 6.37 -10.65 0.49
CA GLY A 207 5.97 -12.05 0.59
C GLY A 207 5.09 -12.36 1.80
N PRO A 208 5.46 -13.35 2.64
CA PRO A 208 4.71 -13.70 3.85
C PRO A 208 4.34 -12.46 4.68
N TYR A 209 3.07 -12.40 5.06
CA TYR A 209 2.45 -11.22 5.68
C TYR A 209 3.21 -10.80 6.94
N ARG A 210 3.69 -9.54 6.96
CA ARG A 210 4.48 -8.95 8.06
C ARG A 210 5.79 -9.68 8.39
N GLU A 211 6.28 -10.51 7.48
CA GLU A 211 7.52 -11.28 7.63
C GLU A 211 8.37 -11.25 6.36
N SER A 212 8.34 -10.13 5.62
CA SER A 212 9.05 -10.01 4.36
C SER A 212 9.56 -8.59 4.08
N GLU A 213 10.67 -8.49 3.34
CA GLU A 213 11.15 -7.23 2.76
C GLU A 213 10.55 -6.96 1.38
N VAL A 214 10.63 -5.70 0.93
CA VAL A 214 10.15 -5.30 -0.42
C VAL A 214 11.13 -5.77 -1.50
N ARG A 215 10.59 -6.37 -2.56
CA ARG A 215 11.25 -6.70 -3.82
C ARG A 215 10.59 -5.92 -4.96
N LEU A 216 11.27 -5.86 -6.10
CA LEU A 216 10.80 -5.12 -7.28
C LEU A 216 10.65 -6.04 -8.48
N ALA A 217 9.56 -5.88 -9.20
CA ALA A 217 9.37 -6.42 -10.53
C ALA A 217 8.95 -5.31 -11.52
N TYR A 218 9.08 -5.62 -12.79
CA TYR A 218 8.65 -4.78 -13.90
C TYR A 218 7.84 -5.60 -14.90
N GLN A 219 6.75 -5.03 -15.41
CA GLN A 219 5.93 -5.62 -16.45
C GLN A 219 5.58 -4.57 -17.51
N PRO A 220 5.74 -4.85 -18.81
CA PRO A 220 5.18 -3.99 -19.84
C PRO A 220 3.66 -3.93 -19.71
N ALA A 221 3.07 -2.73 -19.62
CA ALA A 221 1.64 -2.58 -19.34
C ALA A 221 0.76 -3.32 -20.37
N ARG A 222 1.12 -3.25 -21.66
CA ARG A 222 0.41 -3.98 -22.74
C ARG A 222 0.46 -5.52 -22.62
N GLN A 223 1.31 -6.06 -21.75
CA GLN A 223 1.47 -7.50 -21.47
C GLN A 223 1.00 -7.85 -20.06
N ILE A 224 0.20 -6.99 -19.40
CA ILE A 224 -0.35 -7.22 -18.06
C ILE A 224 -1.10 -8.55 -17.94
N GLU A 225 -1.70 -9.06 -19.02
CA GLU A 225 -2.41 -10.36 -19.03
C GLU A 225 -1.49 -11.57 -19.25
N THR A 226 -0.18 -11.38 -19.35
CA THR A 226 0.80 -12.44 -19.63
C THR A 226 1.79 -12.56 -18.48
N ALA A 227 1.59 -13.55 -17.61
CA ALA A 227 2.44 -13.79 -16.43
C ALA A 227 3.95 -13.85 -16.76
N SER A 228 4.33 -14.55 -17.84
CA SER A 228 5.74 -14.70 -18.27
C SER A 228 6.42 -13.41 -18.77
N SER A 229 5.69 -12.29 -18.83
CA SER A 229 6.25 -10.97 -19.15
C SER A 229 6.84 -10.25 -17.93
N LEU A 230 6.57 -10.72 -16.71
CA LEU A 230 7.17 -10.20 -15.48
C LEU A 230 8.68 -10.36 -15.49
N ARG A 231 9.37 -9.36 -14.97
CA ARG A 231 10.82 -9.34 -14.81
C ARG A 231 11.17 -8.88 -13.41
N TYR A 232 11.93 -9.68 -12.69
CA TYR A 232 12.23 -9.49 -11.27
C TYR A 232 13.62 -8.89 -11.10
N PHE A 233 13.74 -7.86 -10.27
CA PHE A 233 15.00 -7.18 -10.01
C PHE A 233 15.92 -8.07 -9.16
N THR A 234 17.14 -8.32 -9.65
CA THR A 234 18.11 -9.22 -8.99
C THR A 234 19.32 -8.46 -8.43
N GLY A 235 19.29 -7.13 -8.47
CA GLY A 235 20.38 -6.26 -8.01
C GLY A 235 20.97 -5.40 -9.13
N LEU A 236 22.12 -4.79 -8.84
CA LEU A 236 22.85 -3.96 -9.79
C LEU A 236 24.08 -4.70 -10.33
N ASP A 237 24.41 -4.47 -11.60
CA ASP A 237 25.70 -4.88 -12.16
C ASP A 237 26.85 -3.98 -11.67
N ARG A 238 28.09 -4.31 -12.06
CA ARG A 238 29.29 -3.52 -11.70
C ARG A 238 29.25 -2.06 -12.19
N ALA A 239 28.41 -1.74 -13.16
CA ALA A 239 28.22 -0.39 -13.68
C ALA A 239 27.02 0.33 -13.03
N GLY A 240 26.41 -0.26 -12.00
CA GLY A 240 25.25 0.30 -11.30
C GLY A 240 23.94 0.20 -12.08
N ARG A 241 23.86 -0.67 -13.10
CA ARG A 241 22.65 -0.86 -13.93
C ARG A 241 21.81 -1.98 -13.34
N PRO A 242 20.48 -1.83 -13.29
CA PRO A 242 19.61 -2.87 -12.76
C PRO A 242 19.66 -4.14 -13.63
N VAL A 243 19.71 -5.29 -12.97
CA VAL A 243 19.67 -6.62 -13.58
C VAL A 243 18.30 -7.23 -13.30
N TRP A 244 17.77 -7.93 -14.31
CA TRP A 244 16.41 -8.46 -14.29
C TRP A 244 16.39 -9.93 -14.69
N SER A 245 15.61 -10.73 -13.98
CA SER A 245 15.37 -12.15 -14.26
C SER A 245 13.92 -12.43 -14.63
N GLY A 246 13.68 -13.55 -15.29
CA GLY A 246 12.32 -14.11 -15.47
C GLY A 246 11.88 -14.99 -14.29
N ASP A 247 12.77 -15.28 -13.34
CA ASP A 247 12.50 -16.11 -12.17
C ASP A 247 12.30 -15.25 -10.92
N GLU A 248 11.16 -15.42 -10.25
CA GLU A 248 10.83 -14.71 -9.01
C GLU A 248 11.78 -15.08 -7.87
N ALA A 249 12.28 -16.31 -7.82
CA ALA A 249 13.17 -16.77 -6.75
C ALA A 249 14.51 -16.04 -6.74
N GLU A 250 14.90 -15.41 -7.85
CA GLU A 250 16.12 -14.60 -7.95
C GLU A 250 15.90 -13.14 -7.48
N ALA A 251 14.66 -12.74 -7.18
CA ALA A 251 14.32 -11.39 -6.75
C ALA A 251 15.00 -11.04 -5.42
N ARG A 252 15.74 -9.93 -5.40
CA ARG A 252 16.46 -9.48 -4.19
C ARG A 252 15.73 -8.34 -3.48
N PRO A 253 15.78 -8.30 -2.13
CA PRO A 253 15.28 -7.17 -1.37
C PRO A 253 15.86 -5.83 -1.85
N LEU A 254 15.01 -4.80 -1.88
CA LEU A 254 15.41 -3.42 -2.20
C LEU A 254 16.23 -2.77 -1.08
N PHE A 255 16.08 -3.26 0.15
CA PHE A 255 16.81 -2.86 1.35
C PHE A 255 16.69 -3.95 2.42
N ALA A 256 17.67 -4.04 3.31
CA ALA A 256 17.62 -4.97 4.44
C ALA A 256 16.77 -4.41 5.60
N LEU A 257 16.04 -5.29 6.28
CA LEU A 257 15.42 -5.01 7.57
C LEU A 257 16.30 -5.60 8.69
N PRO A 258 16.49 -4.91 9.83
CA PRO A 258 17.29 -5.44 10.94
C PRO A 258 16.74 -6.76 11.49
N ASP A 259 15.42 -6.86 11.60
CA ASP A 259 14.69 -8.06 12.00
C ASP A 259 13.42 -8.16 11.15
N VAL A 260 13.35 -9.16 10.27
CA VAL A 260 12.20 -9.37 9.39
C VAL A 260 11.00 -9.92 10.14
N LYS A 261 11.19 -10.64 11.26
CA LYS A 261 10.08 -11.20 12.04
C LYS A 261 9.42 -10.15 12.92
N ALA A 262 10.20 -9.23 13.47
CA ALA A 262 9.67 -8.14 14.29
C ALA A 262 9.32 -6.89 13.48
N GLY A 263 10.05 -6.64 12.39
CA GLY A 263 9.97 -5.43 11.56
C GLY A 263 9.52 -5.66 10.13
N GLY A 264 9.07 -6.87 9.79
CA GLY A 264 8.58 -7.21 8.45
C GLY A 264 7.42 -6.33 8.01
N ILE A 265 7.27 -6.23 6.69
CA ILE A 265 6.39 -5.26 6.06
C ILE A 265 4.97 -5.81 5.98
N GLY A 266 4.02 -5.06 6.53
CA GLY A 266 2.59 -5.32 6.34
C GLY A 266 2.10 -4.76 5.01
N GLU A 267 1.02 -4.01 5.06
CA GLU A 267 0.47 -3.29 3.93
C GLU A 267 1.45 -2.20 3.48
N LEU A 268 1.57 -2.01 2.17
CA LEU A 268 2.52 -1.05 1.57
C LEU A 268 1.91 -0.31 0.39
N SER A 269 2.35 0.92 0.16
CA SER A 269 2.08 1.66 -1.06
C SER A 269 3.32 2.40 -1.55
N VAL A 270 3.50 2.44 -2.87
CA VAL A 270 4.59 3.17 -3.51
C VAL A 270 4.03 4.19 -4.48
N SER A 271 4.62 5.39 -4.52
CA SER A 271 4.28 6.43 -5.48
C SER A 271 5.52 7.17 -5.98
N TYR A 272 5.42 7.84 -7.13
CA TYR A 272 6.44 8.80 -7.55
C TYR A 272 5.96 10.23 -7.30
N ASN A 273 6.53 10.88 -6.28
CA ASN A 273 6.15 12.25 -5.96
C ASN A 273 6.88 13.25 -6.87
N ARG A 274 6.13 13.90 -7.77
CA ARG A 274 6.65 14.88 -8.73
C ARG A 274 7.27 16.14 -8.12
N PHE A 275 6.82 16.58 -6.94
CA PHE A 275 7.29 17.80 -6.29
C PHE A 275 8.66 17.60 -5.64
N LEU A 276 8.88 16.41 -5.06
CA LEU A 276 10.17 15.99 -4.51
C LEU A 276 11.08 15.38 -5.58
N ARG A 277 10.51 14.87 -6.68
CA ARG A 277 11.17 14.02 -7.68
C ARG A 277 11.77 12.76 -7.05
N LYS A 278 11.01 12.15 -6.15
CA LYS A 278 11.40 10.98 -5.35
C LYS A 278 10.33 9.91 -5.41
N TRP A 279 10.76 8.66 -5.41
CA TRP A 279 9.91 7.54 -5.04
C TRP A 279 9.65 7.58 -3.54
N LEU A 280 8.40 7.40 -3.14
CA LEU A 280 7.97 7.33 -1.75
C LEU A 280 7.38 5.95 -1.49
N LEU A 281 7.88 5.26 -0.47
CA LEU A 281 7.33 4.00 0.03
C LEU A 281 6.75 4.27 1.42
N LEU A 282 5.45 4.01 1.58
CA LEU A 282 4.78 3.96 2.88
C LEU A 282 4.42 2.52 3.23
N TYR A 283 4.62 2.13 4.49
CA TYR A 283 4.24 0.81 4.97
C TYR A 283 4.09 0.79 6.49
N ASN A 284 3.29 -0.13 7.03
CA ASN A 284 3.28 -0.41 8.46
C ASN A 284 4.28 -1.52 8.83
N SER A 285 4.86 -1.39 10.02
CA SER A 285 5.81 -2.33 10.59
C SER A 285 5.63 -2.40 12.11
N GLY A 286 6.06 -3.52 12.72
CA GLY A 286 6.13 -3.66 14.16
C GLY A 286 7.39 -3.04 14.78
N GLN A 287 8.47 -2.87 14.00
CA GLN A 287 9.76 -2.35 14.48
C GLN A 287 10.50 -1.47 13.46
N PRO A 288 10.56 -0.13 13.68
CA PRO A 288 9.76 0.60 14.67
C PRO A 288 8.26 0.50 14.36
N ARG A 289 7.44 0.50 15.40
CA ARG A 289 5.97 0.54 15.25
C ARG A 289 5.54 1.85 14.58
N GLY A 290 4.56 1.76 13.68
CA GLY A 290 3.92 2.91 13.05
C GLY A 290 3.83 2.78 11.53
N ILE A 291 3.51 3.89 10.88
CA ILE A 291 3.65 4.03 9.43
C ILE A 291 5.03 4.58 9.13
N LEU A 292 5.80 3.86 8.33
CA LEU A 292 7.16 4.18 7.98
C LEU A 292 7.22 4.77 6.56
N LEU A 293 8.09 5.75 6.38
CA LEU A 293 8.41 6.40 5.12
C LEU A 293 9.86 6.08 4.73
N ARG A 294 10.05 5.61 3.50
CA ARG A 294 11.34 5.57 2.81
C ARG A 294 11.27 6.31 1.49
N THR A 295 12.41 6.83 1.03
CA THR A 295 12.49 7.54 -0.24
C THR A 295 13.65 7.05 -1.10
N ALA A 296 13.54 7.17 -2.42
CA ALA A 296 14.60 6.83 -3.36
C ALA A 296 14.58 7.72 -4.62
N ASP A 297 15.73 7.88 -5.27
CA ASP A 297 15.81 8.55 -6.59
C ASP A 297 15.36 7.65 -7.74
N ARG A 298 15.47 6.33 -7.56
CA ARG A 298 15.13 5.30 -8.55
C ARG A 298 14.26 4.23 -7.88
N PRO A 299 13.43 3.51 -8.65
CA PRO A 299 12.55 2.50 -8.06
C PRO A 299 13.34 1.33 -7.44
N TRP A 300 14.51 1.01 -7.98
CA TRP A 300 15.45 0.02 -7.40
C TRP A 300 16.42 0.60 -6.35
N GLY A 301 16.21 1.84 -5.90
CA GLY A 301 17.02 2.45 -4.85
C GLY A 301 18.32 3.16 -5.30
N PRO A 302 19.26 3.38 -4.37
CA PRO A 302 19.19 3.00 -2.96
C PRO A 302 18.01 3.68 -2.26
N TRP A 303 17.35 2.94 -1.37
CA TRP A 303 16.28 3.47 -0.52
C TRP A 303 16.88 4.06 0.75
N SER A 304 16.28 5.15 1.23
CA SER A 304 16.70 5.79 2.49
C SER A 304 16.44 4.89 3.69
N GLU A 305 17.08 5.22 4.81
CA GLU A 305 16.61 4.75 6.12
C GLU A 305 15.14 5.13 6.35
N ALA A 306 14.46 4.29 7.14
CA ALA A 306 13.07 4.50 7.50
C ALA A 306 12.93 5.70 8.43
N GLN A 307 11.92 6.52 8.16
CA GLN A 307 11.42 7.54 9.08
C GLN A 307 10.04 7.10 9.58
N VAL A 308 9.76 7.23 10.87
CA VAL A 308 8.41 7.02 11.39
C VAL A 308 7.55 8.20 10.96
N LEU A 309 6.72 8.02 9.93
CA LEU A 309 5.79 9.02 9.43
C LEU A 309 4.68 9.27 10.43
N PHE A 310 4.01 8.20 10.89
CA PHE A 310 2.94 8.24 11.87
C PHE A 310 3.27 7.29 13.02
N GLU A 311 3.24 7.80 14.24
CA GLU A 311 3.27 7.05 15.49
C GLU A 311 2.01 7.41 16.30
N PRO A 312 1.13 6.46 16.63
CA PRO A 312 -0.17 6.73 17.21
C PRO A 312 -0.19 7.60 18.48
N TRP A 313 0.80 7.49 19.37
CA TRP A 313 0.85 8.31 20.58
C TRP A 313 1.33 9.73 20.29
N GLN A 314 2.42 9.87 19.55
CA GLN A 314 3.06 11.16 19.26
C GLN A 314 2.25 12.03 18.31
N ASP A 315 1.48 11.41 17.41
CA ASP A 315 0.71 12.13 16.38
C ASP A 315 -0.78 12.23 16.66
N GLY A 316 -1.21 11.95 17.90
CA GLY A 316 -2.59 12.12 18.34
C GLY A 316 -3.58 11.16 17.67
N GLY A 317 -3.14 9.93 17.37
CA GLY A 317 -4.04 8.86 16.94
C GLY A 317 -4.81 8.28 18.11
N TYR A 318 -4.10 7.83 19.14
CA TYR A 318 -4.69 7.23 20.34
C TYR A 318 -5.50 8.24 21.15
N GLY A 319 -6.70 7.84 21.56
CA GLY A 319 -7.63 8.72 22.28
C GLY A 319 -8.48 9.60 21.35
N HIS A 320 -8.23 9.54 20.04
CA HIS A 320 -8.90 10.33 19.02
C HIS A 320 -9.64 9.43 18.03
N PHE A 321 -8.92 8.91 17.03
CA PHE A 321 -9.46 8.01 16.00
C PHE A 321 -8.86 6.59 16.09
N LEU A 322 -7.99 6.34 17.07
CA LEU A 322 -7.53 5.01 17.48
C LEU A 322 -7.88 4.78 18.95
N HIS A 323 -8.41 3.61 19.26
CA HIS A 323 -8.82 3.26 20.61
C HIS A 323 -7.64 3.00 21.55
N VAL A 324 -7.73 3.52 22.78
CA VAL A 324 -6.89 3.12 23.90
C VAL A 324 -7.63 2.08 24.74
N ASN A 325 -7.04 0.89 24.88
CA ASN A 325 -7.58 -0.18 25.71
C ASN A 325 -7.94 0.33 27.12
N TRP A 326 -9.20 0.14 27.53
CA TRP A 326 -9.72 0.61 28.81
C TRP A 326 -9.11 -0.03 30.06
N GLU A 327 -8.51 -1.22 29.94
CA GLU A 327 -7.71 -1.83 31.01
C GLU A 327 -6.43 -1.06 31.29
N PHE A 328 -5.86 -0.41 30.26
CA PHE A 328 -4.74 0.52 30.43
C PHE A 328 -5.23 1.86 30.94
N ARG A 329 -6.13 2.53 30.19
CA ARG A 329 -6.74 3.80 30.57
C ARG A 329 -7.94 4.14 29.69
N LYS A 330 -9.06 4.52 30.32
CA LYS A 330 -10.26 5.03 29.63
C LYS A 330 -10.04 6.46 29.11
N LEU A 331 -9.46 6.60 27.92
CA LEU A 331 -9.19 7.90 27.29
C LEU A 331 -10.22 8.32 26.24
N ASP A 332 -10.95 7.36 25.68
CA ASP A 332 -11.87 7.59 24.57
C ASP A 332 -13.01 6.56 24.53
N GLU A 333 -13.95 6.81 23.60
CA GLU A 333 -15.04 5.90 23.21
C GLU A 333 -14.96 5.57 21.71
N ALA A 334 -13.76 5.64 21.13
CA ALA A 334 -13.50 5.41 19.71
C ALA A 334 -13.21 3.93 19.47
N HIS A 335 -14.12 3.04 19.86
CA HIS A 335 -13.99 1.60 19.67
C HIS A 335 -15.24 0.99 19.05
N ASP A 336 -15.10 -0.19 18.46
CA ASP A 336 -16.24 -0.98 18.02
C ASP A 336 -16.94 -1.64 19.22
N PRO A 337 -18.24 -1.98 19.13
CA PRO A 337 -18.95 -2.66 20.21
C PRO A 337 -18.27 -3.96 20.65
N GLY A 338 -18.03 -4.11 21.96
CA GLY A 338 -17.41 -5.30 22.55
C GLY A 338 -15.88 -5.33 22.49
N ARG A 339 -15.25 -4.27 21.97
CA ARG A 339 -13.78 -4.16 21.80
C ARG A 339 -13.17 -3.07 22.67
N GLU A 340 -13.84 -2.68 23.76
CA GLU A 340 -13.39 -1.64 24.68
C GLU A 340 -12.09 -1.97 25.44
N ASN A 341 -11.73 -3.25 25.51
CA ASN A 341 -10.49 -3.71 26.15
C ASN A 341 -9.45 -4.20 25.11
N GLU A 342 -9.59 -3.78 23.84
CA GLU A 342 -8.65 -4.11 22.76
C GLU A 342 -7.95 -2.85 22.26
N TRP A 343 -6.64 -2.91 22.04
CA TRP A 343 -5.92 -1.76 21.48
C TRP A 343 -6.34 -1.46 20.04
N GLY A 344 -6.46 -0.18 19.70
CA GLY A 344 -6.41 0.29 18.32
C GLY A 344 -5.04 0.04 17.67
N GLY A 345 -5.02 0.09 16.35
CA GLY A 345 -3.81 -0.12 15.57
C GLY A 345 -3.91 0.53 14.20
N GLU A 346 -2.79 0.96 13.69
CA GLU A 346 -2.59 1.68 12.44
C GLU A 346 -1.99 0.77 11.37
N TYR A 347 -2.59 0.73 10.18
CA TYR A 347 -2.09 -0.08 9.06
C TYR A 347 -2.67 0.41 7.73
N GLY A 348 -2.21 -0.16 6.61
CA GLY A 348 -2.75 0.18 5.28
C GLY A 348 -2.58 1.65 4.86
N PRO A 349 -1.34 2.19 4.78
CA PRO A 349 -1.12 3.58 4.36
C PRO A 349 -1.13 3.71 2.83
N TYR A 350 -2.29 3.89 2.19
CA TYR A 350 -2.39 3.94 0.72
C TYR A 350 -2.40 5.36 0.17
N GLN A 351 -1.40 5.68 -0.66
CA GLN A 351 -1.17 7.03 -1.17
C GLN A 351 -2.14 7.41 -2.31
N LEU A 352 -2.71 8.62 -2.21
CA LEU A 352 -3.48 9.27 -3.27
C LEU A 352 -2.56 10.21 -4.07
N GLU A 353 -1.60 9.63 -4.81
CA GLU A 353 -0.47 10.40 -5.39
C GLU A 353 -0.90 11.57 -6.28
N HIS A 354 -1.98 11.39 -7.03
CA HIS A 354 -2.50 12.38 -7.98
C HIS A 354 -3.13 13.60 -7.27
N LEU A 355 -3.49 13.46 -5.98
CA LEU A 355 -4.02 14.53 -5.14
C LEU A 355 -2.93 15.30 -4.39
N ALA A 356 -1.67 14.85 -4.46
CA ALA A 356 -0.58 15.55 -3.79
C ALA A 356 -0.49 17.02 -4.24
N ARG A 357 -0.27 17.91 -3.26
CA ARG A 357 -0.16 19.37 -3.47
C ARG A 357 1.21 19.84 -3.01
N GLY A 358 1.80 20.82 -3.68
CA GLY A 358 3.12 21.29 -3.29
C GLY A 358 3.81 22.19 -4.29
N ARG A 359 5.10 22.39 -4.06
CA ARG A 359 6.05 23.11 -4.91
C ARG A 359 7.36 22.33 -4.98
N GLN A 360 8.28 22.76 -5.83
CA GLN A 360 9.57 22.08 -5.93
C GLN A 360 10.25 21.95 -4.55
N GLY A 361 10.54 20.72 -4.14
CA GLY A 361 11.19 20.39 -2.87
C GLY A 361 10.27 20.32 -1.66
N GLU A 362 8.96 20.54 -1.77
CA GLU A 362 8.02 20.46 -0.65
C GLU A 362 6.63 20.01 -1.12
N THR A 363 6.04 19.01 -0.45
CA THR A 363 4.77 18.41 -0.84
C THR A 363 3.94 18.06 0.39
N THR A 364 2.64 18.32 0.33
CA THR A 364 1.64 17.62 1.13
C THR A 364 1.22 16.36 0.37
N ILE A 365 1.37 15.22 1.03
CA ILE A 365 0.85 13.94 0.56
C ILE A 365 -0.46 13.63 1.27
N TYR A 366 -1.35 12.94 0.59
CA TYR A 366 -2.61 12.43 1.13
C TYR A 366 -2.61 10.92 1.00
N PHE A 367 -3.12 10.25 2.01
CA PHE A 367 -3.18 8.79 2.05
C PHE A 367 -4.37 8.34 2.89
N THR A 368 -4.96 7.20 2.55
CA THR A 368 -5.86 6.51 3.46
C THR A 368 -5.02 5.79 4.53
N LEU A 369 -5.60 5.62 5.71
CA LEU A 369 -5.04 4.85 6.80
C LEU A 369 -6.16 4.03 7.43
N SER A 370 -5.91 2.73 7.59
CA SER A 370 -6.81 1.81 8.26
C SER A 370 -6.58 1.82 9.76
N THR A 371 -7.66 1.65 10.50
CA THR A 371 -7.64 1.54 11.96
C THR A 371 -8.22 0.19 12.37
N TRP A 372 -7.53 -0.49 13.30
CA TRP A 372 -7.94 -1.82 13.77
C TRP A 372 -9.10 -1.74 14.76
N ASN A 373 -9.11 -0.73 15.62
CA ASN A 373 -10.18 -0.44 16.58
C ASN A 373 -10.22 1.08 16.78
N PRO A 374 -11.26 1.77 16.30
CA PRO A 374 -12.43 1.22 15.62
C PRO A 374 -12.08 0.72 14.20
N TYR A 375 -12.85 -0.20 13.64
CA TYR A 375 -12.56 -0.79 12.33
C TYR A 375 -13.06 0.10 11.17
N THR A 376 -12.22 1.03 10.74
CA THR A 376 -12.58 2.06 9.74
C THR A 376 -11.37 2.50 8.92
N VAL A 377 -11.63 3.31 7.88
CA VAL A 377 -10.62 4.02 7.10
C VAL A 377 -10.72 5.53 7.33
N VAL A 378 -9.59 6.17 7.56
CA VAL A 378 -9.45 7.62 7.66
C VAL A 378 -8.59 8.19 6.54
N LEU A 379 -8.87 9.41 6.11
CA LEU A 379 -8.04 10.19 5.20
C LEU A 379 -7.05 11.02 6.01
N MET A 380 -5.77 10.89 5.69
CA MET A 380 -4.66 11.55 6.37
C MET A 380 -3.90 12.46 5.40
N LYS A 381 -3.22 13.47 5.95
CA LYS A 381 -2.18 14.22 5.23
C LYS A 381 -0.93 14.41 6.05
N ALA A 382 0.22 14.47 5.39
CA ALA A 382 1.50 14.88 5.96
C ALA A 382 2.23 15.81 5.01
N THR A 383 3.15 16.65 5.51
CA THR A 383 4.00 17.49 4.65
C THR A 383 5.44 17.00 4.70
N LEU A 384 6.01 16.75 3.52
CA LEU A 384 7.39 16.31 3.32
C LEU A 384 8.20 17.41 2.62
N ARG A 385 9.48 17.51 2.94
CA ARG A 385 10.39 18.51 2.36
C ARG A 385 11.75 17.92 2.07
N ARG A 386 12.33 18.19 0.90
CA ARG A 386 13.74 17.87 0.62
C ARG A 386 14.63 18.73 1.50
N GLN A 387 15.65 18.11 2.07
CA GLN A 387 16.75 18.85 2.67
C GLN A 387 17.62 19.44 1.57
N ALA A 388 18.16 20.64 1.80
CA ALA A 388 19.23 21.14 0.96
C ALA A 388 20.41 20.17 1.05
N ALA A 389 21.03 19.82 -0.08
CA ALA A 389 22.24 19.03 -0.05
C ALA A 389 23.27 19.74 0.85
N PRO A 390 23.99 19.03 1.73
CA PRO A 390 25.06 19.65 2.49
C PRO A 390 25.99 20.38 1.51
N SER A 391 26.28 21.65 1.75
CA SER A 391 27.32 22.37 1.03
C SER A 391 28.61 21.58 1.17
N ARG A 392 29.11 21.05 0.05
CA ARG A 392 30.36 20.28 0.00
C ARG A 392 31.56 21.13 0.38
#